data_AF-A0AAU7CJ12-F1
#
_entry.id   AF-A0AAU7CJ12-F1
#
_cell.length_a   1.000
_cell.length_b   1.000
_cell.length_c   1.000
_cell.angle_alpha   90.00
_cell.angle_beta   90.00
_cell.angle_gamma   90.00
#
_symmetry.space_group_name_H-M   'P 1'
#
loop_
_entity.id
_entity.type
_entity.pdbx_description
1 polymer ?
#
loop_
_entity_poly.entity_id
_entity_poly.type
_entity_poly.pdbx_seq_one_letter_code
_entity_poly.pdbx_strand_id
1 'polypeptide(L)'
;MAEEIPPARWSPVIPLLRAFETYLAADAPRLKIIHANDIGWSYEEYLRRKQEFKICSGYGVYLIFNAEEQLRYVGLAMNTFDARIWSHDEHVNRHWTDVIPFEHGWYFLAPALEFFLIARLQPPDNTAYRNYTIAERVQAAPDLGTLDTTR
;
A
#
# COMPACT_ATOMS: atom_id res chain seq x y z
N MET A 1 14.11 -22.22 4.45
CA MET A 1 14.07 -20.93 5.16
C MET A 1 12.70 -20.84 5.80
N ALA A 2 12.61 -20.56 7.10
CA ALA A 2 11.32 -20.44 7.77
C ALA A 2 10.57 -19.24 7.19
N GLU A 3 9.31 -19.45 6.80
CA GLU A 3 8.45 -18.38 6.33
C GLU A 3 8.10 -17.52 7.56
N GLU A 4 8.63 -16.31 7.61
CA GLU A 4 8.38 -15.37 8.70
C GLU A 4 6.88 -14.99 8.66
N ILE A 5 6.20 -15.17 9.79
CA ILE A 5 4.78 -14.84 9.90
C ILE A 5 4.65 -13.32 9.74
N PRO A 6 3.87 -12.81 8.78
CA PRO A 6 3.74 -11.38 8.58
C PRO A 6 3.12 -10.73 9.83
N PRO A 7 3.50 -9.47 10.14
CA PRO A 7 2.90 -8.72 11.23
C PRO A 7 1.37 -8.68 11.17
N ALA A 8 0.70 -8.72 12.33
CA ALA A 8 -0.75 -8.76 12.39
C ALA A 8 -1.40 -7.54 11.72
N ARG A 9 -0.79 -6.35 11.84
CA ARG A 9 -1.20 -5.12 11.14
C ARG A 9 -1.30 -5.23 9.62
N TRP A 10 -0.62 -6.20 8.98
CA TRP A 10 -0.72 -6.39 7.52
C TRP A 10 -1.92 -7.21 7.09
N SER A 11 -2.56 -7.94 8.02
CA SER A 11 -3.70 -8.81 7.78
C SER A 11 -4.83 -8.15 6.96
N PRO A 12 -5.31 -6.92 7.29
CA PRO A 12 -6.36 -6.29 6.49
C PRO A 12 -5.90 -5.82 5.10
N VAL A 13 -4.61 -5.56 4.93
CA VAL A 13 -4.06 -4.95 3.71
C VAL A 13 -3.72 -6.02 2.66
N ILE A 14 -3.16 -7.17 3.09
CA ILE A 14 -2.69 -8.24 2.19
C ILE A 14 -3.78 -8.72 1.22
N PRO A 15 -5.02 -9.06 1.64
CA PRO A 15 -6.06 -9.50 0.72
C PRO A 15 -6.39 -8.45 -0.34
N LEU A 16 -6.34 -7.16 0.02
CA LEU A 16 -6.59 -6.06 -0.91
C LEU A 16 -5.43 -5.85 -1.89
N LEU A 17 -4.17 -6.04 -1.49
CA LEU A 17 -3.06 -6.08 -2.44
C LEU A 17 -3.28 -7.21 -3.45
N ARG A 18 -3.64 -8.42 -2.98
CA ARG A 18 -3.90 -9.56 -3.88
C ARG A 18 -5.09 -9.30 -4.80
N ALA A 19 -6.14 -8.65 -4.32
CA ALA A 19 -7.25 -8.23 -5.16
C ALA A 19 -6.83 -7.17 -6.19
N PHE A 20 -6.03 -6.19 -5.79
CA PHE A 20 -5.52 -5.14 -6.68
C PHE A 20 -4.63 -5.70 -7.79
N GLU A 21 -3.79 -6.70 -7.47
CA GLU A 21 -2.94 -7.40 -8.45
C GLU A 21 -3.74 -8.04 -9.60
N THR A 22 -5.02 -8.38 -9.39
CA THR A 22 -5.90 -8.91 -10.46
C THR A 22 -6.32 -7.88 -11.52
N TYR A 23 -6.04 -6.59 -11.30
CA TYR A 23 -6.24 -5.52 -12.27
C TYR A 23 -4.96 -5.17 -13.03
N LEU A 24 -3.82 -5.75 -12.65
CA LEU A 24 -2.53 -5.49 -13.27
C LEU A 24 -2.31 -6.43 -14.45
N ALA A 25 -1.40 -6.04 -15.35
CA ALA A 25 -0.97 -6.94 -16.41
C ALA A 25 -0.20 -8.13 -15.82
N ALA A 26 -0.15 -9.24 -16.56
CA ALA A 26 0.41 -10.50 -16.07
C ALA A 26 1.90 -10.43 -15.72
N ASP A 27 2.63 -9.49 -16.32
CA ASP A 27 4.05 -9.23 -16.09
C ASP A 27 4.31 -8.17 -15.00
N ALA A 28 3.26 -7.62 -14.38
CA ALA A 28 3.41 -6.68 -13.29
C ALA A 28 4.09 -7.36 -12.08
N PRO A 29 5.12 -6.71 -11.49
CA PRO A 29 5.76 -7.22 -10.30
C PRO A 29 4.78 -7.40 -9.15
N ARG A 30 4.97 -8.48 -8.39
CA ARG A 30 4.16 -8.75 -7.20
C ARG A 30 4.40 -7.68 -6.15
N LEU A 31 3.33 -7.05 -5.70
CA LEU A 31 3.33 -6.06 -4.64
C LEU A 31 3.62 -6.73 -3.30
N LYS A 32 4.46 -6.06 -2.51
CA LYS A 32 4.91 -6.51 -1.19
C LYS A 32 4.82 -5.34 -0.22
N ILE A 33 4.49 -5.66 1.03
CA ILE A 33 4.62 -4.72 2.13
C ILE A 33 6.02 -4.89 2.70
N ILE A 34 6.74 -3.79 2.90
CA ILE A 34 8.07 -3.74 3.49
C ILE A 34 7.99 -2.89 4.74
N HIS A 35 8.55 -3.41 5.83
CA HIS A 35 8.64 -2.67 7.07
C HIS A 35 9.64 -1.51 6.97
N ALA A 36 9.21 -0.29 7.32
CA ALA A 36 10.02 0.92 7.10
C ALA A 36 10.37 1.66 8.41
N ASN A 37 9.42 1.80 9.33
CA ASN A 37 9.61 2.45 10.63
C ASN A 37 8.85 1.72 11.73
N ASP A 38 9.44 1.69 12.91
CA ASP A 38 8.98 0.96 14.08
C ASP A 38 9.05 1.89 15.29
N ILE A 39 7.93 2.01 16.02
CA ILE A 39 7.87 2.84 17.23
C ILE A 39 8.70 2.26 18.37
N GLY A 40 8.92 0.94 18.39
CA GLY A 40 9.67 0.20 19.40
C GLY A 40 11.18 0.24 19.22
N TRP A 41 11.69 0.74 18.08
CA TRP A 41 13.14 0.85 17.87
C TRP A 41 13.78 1.85 18.84
N SER A 42 14.95 1.46 19.35
CA SER A 42 15.85 2.41 20.02
C SER A 42 16.23 3.53 19.04
N TYR A 43 16.68 4.68 19.57
CA TYR A 43 17.13 5.78 18.70
C TYR A 43 18.31 5.38 17.79
N GLU A 44 19.25 4.58 18.30
CA GLU A 44 20.38 4.07 17.52
C GLU A 44 19.92 3.13 16.39
N GLU A 45 18.99 2.23 16.70
CA GLU A 45 18.42 1.33 15.69
C GLU A 45 17.64 2.09 14.63
N TYR A 46 16.84 3.08 15.03
CA TYR A 46 16.16 4.00 14.12
C TYR A 46 17.13 4.66 13.14
N LEU A 47 18.24 5.23 13.64
CA LEU A 47 19.22 5.90 12.77
C LEU A 47 19.88 4.93 11.79
N ARG A 48 20.23 3.72 12.24
CA ARG A 48 20.78 2.66 11.38
C ARG A 48 19.79 2.26 10.29
N ARG A 49 18.55 1.96 10.67
CA ARG A 49 17.49 1.54 9.75
C ARG A 49 17.13 2.63 8.74
N LYS A 50 17.07 3.89 9.17
CA LYS A 50 16.86 5.04 8.27
C LYS A 50 17.95 5.12 7.20
N GLN A 51 19.21 4.89 7.55
CA GLN A 51 20.32 4.86 6.58
C GLN A 51 20.22 3.67 5.61
N GLU A 52 19.89 2.48 6.11
CA GLU A 52 19.66 1.29 5.27
C GLU A 52 18.50 1.50 4.30
N PHE A 53 17.40 2.08 4.78
CA PHE A 53 16.16 2.26 4.03
C PHE A 53 16.30 3.28 2.90
N LYS A 54 17.22 4.26 3.01
CA LYS A 54 17.52 5.18 1.89
C LYS A 54 17.94 4.47 0.61
N ILE A 55 18.51 3.27 0.71
CA ILE A 55 18.88 2.45 -0.44
C ILE A 55 17.62 1.92 -1.17
N CYS A 56 16.50 1.83 -0.46
CA CYS A 56 15.19 1.44 -0.97
C CYS A 56 14.27 2.64 -1.25
N SER A 57 14.80 3.86 -1.35
CA SER A 57 13.97 5.05 -1.60
C SER A 57 13.29 4.92 -2.98
N GLY A 58 12.01 4.61 -2.95
CA GLY A 58 11.22 4.35 -4.15
C GLY A 58 9.93 5.14 -4.18
N TYR A 59 9.12 4.78 -5.16
CA TYR A 59 7.79 5.29 -5.39
C TYR A 59 6.78 4.28 -4.87
N GLY A 60 5.63 4.74 -4.37
CA GLY A 60 4.56 3.82 -4.00
C GLY A 60 3.67 4.36 -2.90
N VAL A 61 3.11 3.44 -2.13
CA VAL A 61 2.17 3.73 -1.04
C VAL A 61 2.83 3.47 0.30
N TYR A 62 2.59 4.33 1.29
CA TYR A 62 2.97 4.10 2.67
C TYR A 62 1.74 3.99 3.56
N LEU A 63 1.89 3.24 4.64
CA LEU A 63 0.85 2.86 5.59
C LEU A 63 1.30 3.29 6.98
N ILE A 64 0.48 4.04 7.71
CA ILE A 64 0.75 4.45 9.08
C ILE A 64 -0.22 3.73 10.01
N PHE A 65 0.30 3.12 11.06
CA PHE A 65 -0.48 2.43 12.09
C PHE A 65 -0.27 3.08 13.47
N ASN A 66 -1.26 2.94 14.34
CA ASN A 66 -1.14 3.33 15.75
C ASN A 66 -0.42 2.24 16.57
N ALA A 67 -0.20 2.50 17.86
CA ALA A 67 0.45 1.55 18.77
C ALA A 67 -0.30 0.22 18.88
N GLU A 68 -1.62 0.22 18.67
CA GLU A 68 -2.48 -0.95 18.64
C GLU A 68 -2.50 -1.67 17.28
N GLU A 69 -1.55 -1.37 16.38
CA GLU A 69 -1.43 -2.00 15.06
C GLU A 69 -2.62 -1.76 14.10
N GLN A 70 -3.45 -0.77 14.38
CA GLN A 70 -4.59 -0.39 13.54
C GLN A 70 -4.16 0.61 12.48
N LEU A 71 -4.59 0.40 11.24
CA LEU A 71 -4.32 1.30 10.13
C LEU A 71 -5.00 2.66 10.36
N ARG A 72 -4.19 3.72 10.37
CA ARG A 72 -4.61 5.11 10.61
C ARG A 72 -4.66 5.93 9.34
N TYR A 73 -3.66 5.75 8.48
CA TYR A 73 -3.48 6.53 7.27
C TYR A 73 -2.82 5.72 6.15
N VAL A 74 -3.24 5.99 4.92
CA VAL A 74 -2.63 5.52 3.68
C VAL A 74 -2.22 6.75 2.88
N GLY A 75 -0.99 6.78 2.41
CA GLY A 75 -0.49 7.91 1.63
C GLY A 75 0.41 7.53 0.47
N LEU A 76 0.60 8.48 -0.42
CA LEU A 76 1.41 8.33 -1.63
C LEU A 76 2.79 9.00 -1.52
N ALA A 77 3.82 8.30 -1.99
CA ALA A 77 5.16 8.85 -2.18
C ALA A 77 5.54 8.77 -3.67
N MET A 78 5.41 9.90 -4.39
CA MET A 78 5.76 10.00 -5.82
C MET A 78 7.18 10.51 -6.09
N ASN A 79 7.95 10.85 -5.05
CA ASN A 79 9.37 11.19 -5.19
C ASN A 79 10.21 10.16 -4.45
N THR A 80 10.10 10.15 -3.12
CA THR A 80 10.80 9.20 -2.26
C THR A 80 9.98 8.92 -1.02
N PHE A 81 9.96 7.68 -0.55
CA PHE A 81 9.48 7.35 0.79
C PHE A 81 10.22 8.11 1.90
N ASP A 82 11.52 8.36 1.74
CA ASP A 82 12.36 9.00 2.78
C ASP A 82 11.77 10.35 3.23
N ALA A 83 11.48 11.22 2.27
CA ALA A 83 10.89 12.54 2.49
C ALA A 83 9.44 12.53 2.99
N ARG A 84 8.77 11.37 3.07
CA ARG A 84 7.39 11.23 3.55
C ARG A 84 7.30 10.48 4.87
N ILE A 85 8.12 9.46 5.07
CA ILE A 85 8.12 8.65 6.30
C ILE A 85 8.82 9.41 7.41
N TRP A 86 10.02 9.92 7.12
CA TRP A 86 10.87 10.50 8.16
C TRP A 86 10.71 12.01 8.31
N SER A 87 10.01 12.69 7.37
CA SER A 87 9.70 14.13 7.50
C SER A 87 8.75 14.43 8.64
N HIS A 88 7.94 13.45 9.06
CA HIS A 88 7.01 13.59 10.17
C HIS A 88 7.66 13.30 11.54
N ASP A 89 8.77 12.57 11.56
CA ASP A 89 9.37 12.03 12.80
C ASP A 89 10.25 13.02 13.59
N GLU A 90 10.76 14.08 12.97
CA GLU A 90 11.55 15.09 13.71
C GLU A 90 10.67 15.93 14.67
N HIS A 91 9.34 15.85 14.53
CA HIS A 91 8.39 16.68 15.28
C HIS A 91 7.15 15.94 15.82
N VAL A 92 6.91 14.68 15.44
CA VAL A 92 5.73 13.89 15.81
C VAL A 92 6.19 12.55 16.40
N ASN A 93 5.46 12.02 17.39
CA ASN A 93 5.72 10.69 17.95
C ASN A 93 5.87 9.66 16.81
N ARG A 94 6.89 8.80 16.91
CA ARG A 94 7.14 7.77 15.88
C ARG A 94 5.92 6.88 15.72
N HIS A 95 5.66 6.46 14.49
CA HIS A 95 4.58 5.55 14.15
C HIS A 95 5.13 4.29 13.49
N TRP A 96 4.39 3.20 13.64
CA TRP A 96 4.55 2.04 12.77
C TRP A 96 4.28 2.48 11.33
N THR A 97 5.31 2.46 10.49
CA THR A 97 5.20 2.82 9.08
C THR A 97 5.71 1.70 8.21
N ASP A 98 4.90 1.28 7.26
CA ASP A 98 5.27 0.28 6.26
C ASP A 98 5.04 0.83 4.86
N VAL A 99 5.71 0.26 3.86
CA VAL A 99 5.62 0.72 2.47
C VAL A 99 5.26 -0.40 1.51
N ILE A 100 4.63 -0.02 0.41
CA ILE A 100 4.37 -0.86 -0.75
C ILE A 100 5.09 -0.20 -1.92
N PRO A 101 6.37 -0.56 -2.18
CA PRO A 101 7.12 0.02 -3.27
C PRO A 101 6.61 -0.50 -4.61
N PHE A 102 6.60 0.38 -5.60
CA PHE A 102 6.46 0.02 -6.99
C PHE A 102 7.84 0.06 -7.67
N GLU A 103 8.04 -0.88 -8.58
CA GLU A 103 9.14 -0.78 -9.53
C GLU A 103 8.95 0.44 -10.44
N HIS A 104 10.06 1.01 -10.91
CA HIS A 104 10.04 2.27 -11.67
C HIS A 104 9.20 2.21 -12.94
N GLY A 105 9.03 1.04 -13.57
CA GLY A 105 8.14 0.89 -14.73
C GLY A 105 6.65 0.97 -14.41
N TRP A 106 6.27 0.77 -13.14
CA TRP A 106 4.88 0.57 -12.70
C TRP A 106 4.39 1.63 -11.71
N TYR A 107 5.26 2.53 -11.26
CA TYR A 107 4.94 3.49 -10.19
C TYR A 107 3.76 4.41 -10.46
N PHE A 108 3.42 4.64 -11.73
CA PHE A 108 2.27 5.44 -12.12
C PHE A 108 0.93 4.85 -11.63
N LEU A 109 0.90 3.58 -11.21
CA LEU A 109 -0.25 2.92 -10.60
C LEU A 109 -0.34 3.11 -9.08
N ALA A 110 0.67 3.68 -8.43
CA ALA A 110 0.66 3.92 -6.99
C ALA A 110 -0.53 4.80 -6.53
N PRO A 111 -0.93 5.88 -7.23
CA PRO A 111 -2.14 6.64 -6.87
C PRO A 111 -3.42 5.79 -6.94
N ALA A 112 -3.51 4.86 -7.90
CA ALA A 112 -4.65 3.97 -8.03
C ALA A 112 -4.71 2.98 -6.86
N LEU A 113 -3.57 2.44 -6.42
CA LEU A 113 -3.50 1.61 -5.22
C LEU A 113 -3.85 2.39 -3.96
N GLU A 114 -3.33 3.61 -3.79
CA GLU A 114 -3.66 4.50 -2.67
C GLU A 114 -5.18 4.68 -2.57
N PHE A 115 -5.82 5.13 -3.67
CA PHE A 115 -7.26 5.29 -3.72
C PHE A 115 -8.01 3.99 -3.42
N PHE A 116 -7.56 2.87 -3.99
CA PHE A 116 -8.17 1.55 -3.77
C PHE A 116 -8.17 1.15 -2.30
N LEU A 117 -7.03 1.31 -1.62
CA LEU A 117 -6.87 1.01 -0.20
C LEU A 117 -7.71 1.95 0.67
N ILE A 118 -7.69 3.26 0.39
CA ILE A 118 -8.49 4.24 1.15
C ILE A 118 -9.98 3.93 1.03
N ALA A 119 -10.48 3.69 -0.18
CA ALA A 119 -11.89 3.43 -0.40
C ALA A 119 -12.37 2.12 0.27
N ARG A 120 -11.49 1.11 0.38
CA ARG A 120 -11.84 -0.20 0.95
C ARG A 120 -11.63 -0.29 2.45
N LEU A 121 -10.57 0.34 2.98
CA LEU A 121 -10.21 0.25 4.40
C LEU A 121 -10.74 1.42 5.23
N GLN A 122 -11.10 2.54 4.60
CA GLN A 122 -11.59 3.76 5.25
C GLN A 122 -10.74 4.18 6.47
N PRO A 123 -9.40 4.30 6.33
CA PRO A 123 -8.53 4.75 7.40
C PRO A 123 -8.98 6.11 7.95
N PRO A 124 -9.08 6.27 9.29
CA PRO A 124 -9.75 7.41 9.91
C PRO A 124 -9.06 8.75 9.65
N ASP A 125 -7.74 8.74 9.47
CA ASP A 125 -6.95 9.97 9.30
C ASP A 125 -6.83 10.37 7.81
N ASN A 126 -7.34 9.55 6.89
CA ASN A 126 -7.56 9.98 5.50
C ASN A 126 -8.84 10.83 5.44
N THR A 127 -8.67 12.11 5.13
CA THR A 127 -9.78 13.05 4.89
C THR A 127 -10.20 13.09 3.42
N ALA A 128 -9.26 12.82 2.50
CA ALA A 128 -9.53 12.64 1.08
C ALA A 128 -10.30 11.33 0.83
N TYR A 129 -11.16 11.33 -0.19
CA TYR A 129 -11.94 10.15 -0.63
C TYR A 129 -12.87 9.54 0.44
N ARG A 130 -13.14 10.26 1.52
CA ARG A 130 -14.10 9.84 2.55
C ARG A 130 -15.46 9.59 1.90
N ASN A 131 -16.08 8.45 2.25
CA ASN A 131 -17.35 7.96 1.69
C ASN A 131 -17.32 7.49 0.21
N TYR A 132 -16.16 7.51 -0.46
CA TYR A 132 -16.03 6.86 -1.76
C TYR A 132 -16.03 5.34 -1.55
N THR A 133 -16.79 4.64 -2.37
CA THR A 133 -16.81 3.17 -2.40
C THR A 133 -16.43 2.69 -3.79
N ILE A 134 -15.69 1.60 -3.85
CA ILE A 134 -15.42 0.89 -5.11
C ILE A 134 -16.39 -0.28 -5.13
N ALA A 135 -17.41 -0.21 -5.97
CA ALA A 135 -18.33 -1.32 -6.20
C ALA A 135 -17.53 -2.61 -6.50
N GLU A 136 -17.99 -3.74 -5.99
CA GLU A 136 -17.43 -5.03 -6.43
C GLU A 136 -17.59 -5.14 -7.95
N ARG A 137 -16.62 -5.78 -8.62
CA ARG A 137 -16.64 -5.93 -10.09
C ARG A 137 -18.05 -6.34 -10.51
N VAL A 138 -18.66 -5.55 -11.38
CA VAL A 138 -19.79 -6.04 -12.19
C VAL A 138 -19.22 -7.23 -12.95
N GLN A 139 -19.64 -8.44 -12.61
CA GLN A 139 -19.33 -9.62 -13.43
C GLN A 139 -19.70 -9.26 -14.86
N ALA A 140 -18.78 -9.48 -15.80
CA ALA A 140 -19.03 -9.21 -17.21
C ALA A 140 -20.43 -9.75 -17.55
N ALA A 141 -21.24 -8.91 -18.19
CA ALA A 141 -22.59 -9.28 -18.60
C ALA A 141 -22.54 -10.67 -19.28
N PRO A 142 -23.54 -11.55 -19.03
CA PRO A 142 -23.59 -12.84 -19.68
C PRO A 142 -23.42 -12.64 -21.20
N ASP A 143 -22.57 -13.49 -21.77
CA ASP A 143 -22.24 -13.58 -23.19
C ASP A 143 -23.49 -13.28 -24.03
N LEU A 144 -23.52 -12.10 -24.68
CA LEU A 144 -24.57 -11.76 -25.62
C LEU A 144 -24.35 -12.68 -26.82
N GLY A 145 -25.08 -13.79 -26.80
CA GLY A 145 -24.91 -14.93 -27.69
C GLY A 145 -24.60 -14.54 -29.13
N THR A 146 -23.73 -15.36 -29.72
CA THR A 146 -23.40 -15.40 -31.15
C THR A 146 -24.58 -14.99 -32.01
N LEU A 147 -24.48 -13.83 -32.65
CA LEU A 147 -25.35 -13.44 -33.75
C LEU A 147 -25.18 -14.47 -34.86
N ASP A 148 -26.22 -15.26 -35.08
CA ASP A 148 -26.36 -16.16 -36.21
C ASP A 148 -26.35 -15.33 -37.51
N THR A 149 -25.22 -15.32 -38.20
CA THR A 149 -25.03 -14.66 -39.50
C THR A 149 -25.26 -15.63 -40.65
N THR A 150 -26.38 -16.35 -40.65
CA THR A 150 -26.81 -17.12 -41.83
C THR A 150 -28.01 -16.45 -42.49
N ARG A 151 -27.74 -15.71 -43.58
CA ARG A 151 -28.69 -15.35 -44.63
C ARG A 151 -28.03 -15.52 -45.99
#